data_AF-A0A2N2Z8T6-F1
#
_entry.id   AF-A0A2N2Z8T6-F1
#
_cell.length_a   1.000
_cell.length_b   1.000
_cell.length_c   1.000
_cell.angle_alpha   90.00
_cell.angle_beta   90.00
_cell.angle_gamma   90.00
#
_symmetry.space_group_name_H-M   'P 1'
#
loop_
_entity.id
_entity.type
_entity.pdbx_description
1 polymer ?
#
loop_
_entity_poly.entity_id
_entity_poly.type
_entity_poly.pdbx_seq_one_letter_code
_entity_poly.pdbx_strand_id
1 'polypeptide(L)'
;NGFVSASDATLKRNVQPLKNALDIVKELRGVSFYWDNVGHPDKRLNNKKQIGMLAQDVEKVLPEIVVKNEEGYMGVAYDKITAVLVEAIKEQQQQIQDQKSEIEQLKAQIQAIQAIIGK
;
A
#
# COMPACT_ATOMS: atom_id res chain seq x y z
N ASN A 1 24.21 -0.25 4.63
CA ASN A 1 23.76 0.37 5.90
C ASN A 1 22.25 0.31 5.97
N GLY A 2 21.69 -0.54 6.83
CA GLY A 2 20.26 -0.51 7.13
C GLY A 2 19.99 0.68 8.04
N PHE A 3 19.11 1.59 7.61
CA PHE A 3 18.66 2.69 8.45
C PHE A 3 17.73 2.12 9.53
N VAL A 4 18.20 2.05 10.77
CA VAL A 4 17.35 1.74 11.93
C VAL A 4 16.73 3.05 12.39
N SER A 5 15.40 3.15 12.34
CA SER A 5 14.65 4.31 12.85
C SER A 5 14.15 4.06 14.27
N ALA A 6 14.17 5.08 15.12
CA ALA A 6 13.58 5.01 16.46
C ALA A 6 12.08 4.67 16.36
N SER A 7 11.64 3.64 17.09
CA SER A 7 10.25 3.14 17.02
C SER A 7 9.68 2.73 18.39
N ASP A 8 10.37 3.09 19.49
CA ASP A 8 9.96 2.76 20.85
C ASP A 8 8.58 3.36 21.20
N ALA A 9 7.76 2.60 21.93
CA ALA A 9 6.42 3.04 22.32
C ALA A 9 6.44 4.26 23.24
N THR A 10 7.47 4.40 24.08
CA THR A 10 7.65 5.53 25.02
C THR A 10 7.88 6.87 24.30
N LEU A 11 8.29 6.82 23.03
CA LEU A 11 8.53 7.99 22.19
C LEU A 11 7.32 8.37 21.32
N LYS A 12 6.19 7.66 21.45
CA LYS A 12 4.99 7.85 20.64
C LYS A 12 3.79 8.23 21.53
N ARG A 13 2.90 9.05 21.00
CA ARG A 13 1.62 9.42 21.62
C ARG A 13 0.48 9.26 20.63
N ASN A 14 -0.73 9.02 21.12
CA ASN A 14 -1.94 8.88 20.31
C ASN A 14 -1.81 7.80 19.21
N VAL A 15 -1.23 6.64 19.55
CA VAL A 15 -1.08 5.53 18.60
C VAL A 15 -2.46 4.98 18.24
N GLN A 16 -2.77 4.97 16.95
CA GLN A 16 -4.01 4.43 16.38
C GLN A 16 -3.67 3.42 15.28
N PRO A 17 -4.49 2.37 15.07
CA PRO A 17 -4.32 1.48 13.93
C PRO A 17 -4.55 2.24 12.62
N LEU A 18 -3.79 1.89 11.58
CA LEU A 18 -4.10 2.31 10.22
C LEU A 18 -5.35 1.57 9.75
N LYS A 19 -6.29 2.28 9.14
CA LYS A 19 -7.55 1.74 8.65
C LYS A 19 -7.66 1.96 7.15
N ASN A 20 -8.42 1.11 6.46
CA ASN A 20 -8.63 1.17 5.01
C ASN A 20 -7.32 1.04 4.24
N ALA A 21 -6.35 0.31 4.81
CA ALA A 21 -5.00 0.24 4.28
C ALA A 21 -4.98 -0.45 2.91
N LEU A 22 -5.83 -1.46 2.71
CA LEU A 22 -5.97 -2.13 1.43
C LEU A 22 -6.52 -1.20 0.35
N ASP A 23 -7.50 -0.36 0.67
CA ASP A 23 -8.06 0.59 -0.29
C ASP A 23 -7.04 1.68 -0.66
N ILE A 24 -6.30 2.21 0.31
CA ILE A 24 -5.17 3.12 0.05
C ILE A 24 -4.18 2.47 -0.93
N VAL A 25 -3.76 1.23 -0.66
CA VAL A 25 -2.79 0.51 -1.51
C VAL A 25 -3.34 0.25 -2.91
N LYS A 26 -4.64 -0.02 -3.06
CA LYS A 26 -5.29 -0.22 -4.37
C LYS A 26 -5.31 1.04 -5.23
N GLU A 27 -5.32 2.22 -4.61
CA GLU A 27 -5.28 3.49 -5.35
C GLU A 27 -3.85 3.93 -5.70
N LEU A 28 -2.83 3.40 -5.01
CA LEU A 28 -1.43 3.67 -5.33
C LEU A 28 -1.04 3.06 -6.68
N ARG A 29 -0.31 3.86 -7.47
CA ARG A 29 0.14 3.47 -8.80
C ARG A 29 1.65 3.33 -8.86
N GLY A 30 2.13 2.10 -9.04
CA GLY A 30 3.51 1.83 -9.43
C GLY A 30 3.77 2.26 -10.87
N VAL A 31 4.86 2.99 -11.10
CA VAL A 31 5.27 3.47 -12.43
C VAL A 31 6.74 3.15 -12.68
N SER A 32 7.11 3.09 -13.95
CA SER A 32 8.51 3.13 -14.37
C SER A 32 8.78 4.42 -15.12
N PHE A 33 9.93 5.05 -14.90
CA PHE A 33 10.23 6.36 -15.45
C PHE A 33 11.73 6.51 -15.72
N TYR A 34 12.07 7.55 -16.48
CA TYR A 34 13.42 8.09 -16.58
C TYR A 34 13.40 9.50 -15.99
N TRP A 35 14.49 9.90 -15.36
CA TRP A 35 14.62 11.28 -14.93
C TRP A 35 14.83 12.20 -16.14
N ASP A 36 14.18 13.37 -16.13
CA ASP A 36 14.33 14.37 -17.18
C ASP A 36 15.58 15.23 -16.95
N ASN A 37 16.73 14.71 -17.38
CA ASN A 37 17.98 15.45 -17.34
C ASN A 37 18.07 16.57 -18.41
N VAL A 38 17.16 16.61 -19.38
CA VAL A 38 17.15 17.67 -20.41
C VAL A 38 16.43 18.91 -19.87
N GLY A 39 15.27 18.73 -19.23
CA GLY A 39 14.52 19.79 -18.57
C GLY A 39 15.15 20.25 -17.24
N HIS A 40 15.95 19.39 -16.59
CA HIS A 40 16.58 19.67 -15.29
C HIS A 40 18.08 19.31 -15.26
N PRO A 41 18.92 19.96 -16.09
CA PRO A 41 20.33 19.60 -16.23
C PRO A 41 21.17 19.86 -14.97
N ASP A 42 20.73 20.77 -14.10
CA ASP A 42 21.36 21.11 -12.82
C ASP A 42 21.19 20.02 -11.74
N LYS A 43 20.16 19.18 -11.86
CA LYS A 43 19.81 18.16 -10.85
C LYS A 43 20.65 16.89 -10.89
N ARG A 44 21.49 16.70 -11.92
CA ARG A 44 22.42 15.56 -12.08
C ARG A 44 21.75 14.20 -11.79
N LEU A 45 20.59 13.96 -12.40
CA LEU A 45 19.78 12.78 -12.11
C LEU A 45 20.29 11.55 -12.87
N ASN A 46 19.94 10.37 -12.38
CA ASN A 46 20.34 9.12 -13.03
C ASN A 46 19.62 8.93 -14.37
N ASN A 47 20.36 8.59 -15.44
CA ASN A 47 19.80 8.30 -16.77
C ASN A 47 19.22 6.88 -16.92
N LYS A 48 19.34 6.02 -15.92
CA LYS A 48 18.80 4.65 -15.97
C LYS A 48 17.30 4.65 -15.70
N LYS A 49 16.59 3.68 -16.28
CA LYS A 49 15.19 3.41 -15.97
C LYS A 49 15.03 3.15 -14.46
N GLN A 50 14.07 3.84 -13.85
CA GLN A 50 13.72 3.70 -12.44
C GLN A 50 12.31 3.12 -12.30
N ILE A 51 12.02 2.61 -11.11
CA ILE A 51 10.68 2.20 -10.67
C ILE A 51 10.36 2.97 -9.40
N GLY A 52 9.11 3.43 -9.29
CA GLY A 52 8.65 4.15 -8.11
C GLY A 52 7.20 4.56 -8.27
N MET A 53 6.86 5.71 -7.70
CA MET A 53 5.52 6.32 -7.77
C MET A 53 5.67 7.82 -8.07
N LEU A 54 4.58 8.42 -8.56
CA LEU A 54 4.48 9.87 -8.62
C LEU A 54 4.02 10.40 -7.26
N ALA A 55 4.79 11.33 -6.68
CA ALA A 55 4.46 11.91 -5.38
C ALA A 55 3.09 12.58 -5.35
N GLN A 56 2.64 13.13 -6.48
CA GLN A 56 1.33 13.77 -6.65
C GLN A 56 0.17 12.77 -6.64
N ASP A 57 0.40 11.54 -7.10
CA ASP A 57 -0.61 10.48 -7.00
C ASP A 57 -0.68 9.97 -5.55
N VAL A 58 0.49 9.83 -4.89
CA VAL A 58 0.57 9.47 -3.47
C VAL A 58 -0.10 10.52 -2.58
N GLU A 59 0.10 11.81 -2.83
CA GLU A 59 -0.45 12.91 -2.02
C GLU A 59 -1.97 12.87 -1.93
N LYS A 60 -2.66 12.41 -2.99
CA LYS A 60 -4.13 12.33 -3.02
C LYS A 60 -4.69 11.30 -2.05
N VAL A 61 -3.91 10.26 -1.73
CA VAL A 61 -4.40 9.05 -1.04
C VAL A 61 -3.68 8.79 0.28
N LEU A 62 -2.44 9.24 0.42
CA LEU A 62 -1.59 9.08 1.60
C LEU A 62 -0.65 10.30 1.74
N PRO A 63 -1.18 11.50 1.99
CA PRO A 63 -0.39 12.74 2.04
C PRO A 63 0.67 12.74 3.14
N GLU A 64 0.51 11.95 4.21
CA GLU A 64 1.38 11.92 5.38
C GLU A 64 2.81 11.44 5.08
N ILE A 65 3.01 10.78 3.93
CA ILE A 65 4.32 10.29 3.50
C ILE A 65 4.93 11.12 2.37
N VAL A 66 4.27 12.21 1.98
CA VAL A 66 4.75 13.11 0.93
C VAL A 66 5.40 14.33 1.56
N VAL A 67 6.61 14.66 1.08
CA VAL A 67 7.39 15.80 1.57
C VAL A 67 7.66 16.74 0.40
N LYS A 68 7.50 18.04 0.63
CA LYS A 68 7.81 19.09 -0.35
C LYS A 68 9.05 19.85 0.11
N ASN A 69 10.02 20.03 -0.77
CA ASN A 69 11.21 20.85 -0.48
C ASN A 69 10.93 22.35 -0.73
N GLU A 70 11.91 23.20 -0.40
CA GLU A 70 11.80 24.66 -0.54
C GLU A 70 11.56 25.11 -2.00
N GLU A 71 12.05 24.35 -2.97
CA GLU A 71 11.84 24.60 -4.40
C GLU A 71 10.48 24.09 -4.92
N GLY A 72 9.71 23.40 -4.07
CA GLY A 72 8.39 22.89 -4.38
C GLY A 72 8.35 21.49 -5.02
N TYR A 73 9.49 20.81 -5.16
CA TYR A 73 9.53 19.42 -5.59
C TYR A 73 9.06 18.48 -4.47
N MET A 74 8.30 17.46 -4.86
CA MET A 74 7.72 16.49 -3.95
C MET A 74 8.49 15.17 -3.96
N GLY A 75 8.67 14.58 -2.79
CA GLY A 75 9.27 13.27 -2.57
C GLY A 75 8.37 12.38 -1.72
N VAL A 76 8.63 11.07 -1.75
CA VAL A 76 7.86 10.07 -1.02
C VAL A 76 8.76 9.37 0.01
N ALA A 77 8.31 9.30 1.26
CA ALA A 77 8.95 8.55 2.34
C ALA A 77 8.59 7.05 2.21
N TYR A 78 9.25 6.36 1.29
CA TYR A 78 8.97 4.95 0.95
C TYR A 78 9.07 3.99 2.14
N ASP A 79 9.88 4.31 3.16
CA ASP A 79 10.00 3.49 4.37
C ASP A 79 8.67 3.42 5.14
N LYS A 80 7.86 4.49 5.12
CA LYS A 80 6.58 4.56 5.83
C LYS A 80 5.49 3.71 5.19
N ILE A 81 5.58 3.46 3.88
CA ILE A 81 4.61 2.63 3.14
C ILE A 81 4.55 1.21 3.71
N THR A 82 5.67 0.71 4.24
CA THR A 82 5.74 -0.65 4.80
C THR A 82 4.70 -0.89 5.89
N ALA A 83 4.41 0.09 6.76
CA ALA A 83 3.38 -0.04 7.79
C ALA A 83 1.97 -0.12 7.19
N VAL A 84 1.70 0.64 6.12
CA VAL A 84 0.43 0.59 5.39
C VAL A 84 0.26 -0.77 4.71
N LEU A 85 1.32 -1.28 4.05
CA LEU A 85 1.30 -2.60 3.41
C LEU A 85 1.03 -3.74 4.41
N VAL A 86 1.56 -3.63 5.63
CA VAL A 86 1.30 -4.63 6.69
C VAL A 86 -0.19 -4.71 7.02
N GLU A 87 -0.85 -3.56 7.23
CA GLU A 87 -2.29 -3.56 7.52
C GLU A 87 -3.11 -3.94 6.28
N ALA A 88 -2.70 -3.54 5.08
CA ALA A 88 -3.36 -3.95 3.83
C ALA A 88 -3.35 -5.47 3.63
N ILE A 89 -2.23 -6.14 3.94
CA ILE A 89 -2.12 -7.60 3.87
C ILE A 89 -3.02 -8.26 4.92
N LYS A 90 -3.14 -7.70 6.13
CA LYS A 90 -4.06 -8.22 7.16
C LYS A 90 -5.51 -8.09 6.73
N GLU A 91 -5.91 -6.93 6.21
CA GLU A 91 -7.24 -6.70 5.65
C GLU A 91 -7.54 -7.66 4.50
N GLN A 92 -6.60 -7.84 3.58
CA GLN A 92 -6.72 -8.82 2.49
C GLN A 92 -6.84 -10.26 3.01
N GLN A 93 -6.06 -10.62 4.04
CA GLN A 93 -6.10 -11.95 4.63
C GLN A 93 -7.44 -12.23 5.31
N GLN A 94 -8.05 -11.22 5.93
CA GLN A 94 -9.40 -11.33 6.50
C GLN A 94 -10.43 -11.60 5.39
N GLN A 95 -10.41 -10.84 4.29
CA GLN A 95 -11.31 -11.07 3.16
C GLN A 95 -11.19 -12.49 2.59
N ILE A 96 -9.96 -13.01 2.49
CA ILE A 96 -9.72 -14.39 2.04
C ILE A 96 -10.33 -15.42 3.01
N GLN A 97 -10.26 -15.18 4.32
CA GLN A 97 -10.85 -16.08 5.32
C GLN A 97 -12.37 -16.06 5.25
N ASP A 98 -12.96 -14.88 5.12
CA ASP A 98 -14.41 -14.70 5.02
C ASP A 98 -14.96 -15.40 3.76
N GLN A 99 -14.30 -15.19 2.61
CA GLN A 99 -14.63 -15.87 1.36
C GLN A 99 -14.51 -17.38 1.45
N LYS A 100 -13.48 -17.91 2.13
CA LYS A 100 -13.35 -19.36 2.34
C LYS A 100 -14.49 -19.91 3.19
N SER A 101 -14.88 -19.20 4.25
CA SER A 101 -16.02 -19.60 5.09
C SER A 101 -17.31 -19.62 4.29
N GLU A 102 -17.57 -18.60 3.48
CA GLU A 102 -18.75 -18.54 2.62
C GLU A 102 -18.77 -19.71 1.60
N ILE A 103 -17.63 -20.01 0.98
CA ILE A 103 -17.51 -21.14 0.06
C ILE A 103 -17.86 -22.47 0.75
N GLU A 104 -17.37 -22.71 1.97
CA GLU A 104 -17.70 -23.95 2.70
C GLU A 104 -19.18 -24.02 3.08
N GLN A 105 -19.80 -22.91 3.45
CA GLN A 105 -21.24 -22.84 3.73
C GLN A 105 -22.06 -23.14 2.47
N LEU A 106 -21.70 -22.54 1.33
CA LEU A 106 -22.36 -22.77 0.05
C LEU A 106 -22.21 -24.23 -0.40
N LYS A 107 -21.03 -24.84 -0.25
CA LYS A 107 -20.82 -26.26 -0.52
C LYS A 107 -21.72 -27.16 0.33
N ALA A 108 -21.85 -26.88 1.63
CA ALA A 108 -22.72 -27.64 2.52
C ALA A 108 -24.20 -27.52 2.11
N GLN A 109 -24.66 -26.33 1.74
CA GLN A 109 -26.02 -26.11 1.24
C GLN A 109 -26.27 -26.87 -0.08
N ILE A 110 -25.31 -26.84 -1.01
CA ILE A 110 -25.40 -27.59 -2.28
C ILE A 110 -25.53 -29.10 -2.01
N GLN A 111 -24.73 -29.65 -1.10
CA GLN A 111 -24.81 -31.07 -0.74
C GLN A 111 -26.18 -31.42 -0.12
N ALA A 112 -26.70 -30.57 0.77
CA ALA A 112 -28.02 -30.78 1.36
C ALA A 112 -29.12 -30.76 0.30
N ILE A 113 -29.07 -29.83 -0.66
CA ILE A 113 -30.04 -29.76 -1.77
C ILE A 113 -29.92 -30.99 -2.68
N GLN A 114 -28.70 -31.46 -2.99
CA GLN A 114 -28.48 -32.65 -3.81
C GLN A 114 -29.10 -33.90 -3.17
N ALA A 115 -28.95 -34.06 -1.85
CA ALA A 115 -29.55 -35.16 -1.10
C ALA A 115 -31.09 -35.13 -1.14
N ILE A 116 -31.71 -33.93 -1.13
CA ILE A 116 -33.16 -33.77 -1.21
C ILE A 116 -33.69 -34.11 -2.61
N ILE A 117 -32.96 -33.74 -3.66
CA ILE A 117 -33.38 -33.94 -5.06
C ILE A 117 -33.22 -35.42 -5.49
N GLY A 118 -32.68 -36.30 -4.63
CA GLY A 118 -32.62 -37.74 -4.88
C GLY A 118 -31.65 -38.12 -6.00
N LYS A 119 -30.58 -37.33 -6.18
CA LYS A 119 -29.37 -37.79 -6.89
C LYS A 119 -28.40 -38.43 -5.92
#